data_AF-A0A3B9L716-F1
#
_entry.id   AF-A0A3B9L716-F1
#
_cell.length_a   1.000
_cell.length_b   1.000
_cell.length_c   1.000
_cell.angle_alpha   90.00
_cell.angle_beta   90.00
_cell.angle_gamma   90.00
#
_symmetry.space_group_name_H-M   'P 1'
#
loop_
_entity.id
_entity.type
_entity.pdbx_description
1 polymer ?
#
loop_
_entity_poly.entity_id
_entity_poly.type
_entity_poly.pdbx_seq_one_letter_code
_entity_poly.pdbx_strand_id
1 'polypeptide(L)' 'EPIISPAWSPDGSKMAYVSFEKKKPIIYVQSLSTGERKVLANYKGNNSAPAWSPDGSKLAVVLTYGANSQ' A
#
# COMPACT_ATOMS: atom_id res chain seq x y z
N GLU A 1 0.98 2.29 -15.43
CA GLU A 1 -0.15 1.47 -14.95
C GLU A 1 -0.93 2.23 -13.87
N PRO A 2 -2.17 1.83 -13.49
CA PRO A 2 -2.95 2.56 -12.50
C PRO A 2 -2.34 2.53 -11.09
N ILE A 3 -2.62 3.58 -10.33
CA ILE A 3 -2.46 3.67 -8.88
C ILE A 3 -3.84 3.87 -8.25
N ILE A 4 -4.12 3.20 -7.15
CA ILE A 4 -5.44 3.25 -6.50
C ILE A 4 -5.32 3.24 -4.97
N SER A 5 -6.44 3.56 -4.32
CA SER A 5 -6.62 3.48 -2.86
C SER A 5 -5.54 4.24 -2.06
N PRO A 6 -5.33 5.54 -2.29
CA PRO A 6 -4.37 6.31 -1.52
C PRO A 6 -4.84 6.46 -0.06
N ALA A 7 -3.89 6.37 0.87
CA ALA A 7 -4.11 6.62 2.30
C ALA A 7 -2.96 7.46 2.88
N TRP A 8 -3.31 8.63 3.42
CA TRP A 8 -2.39 9.54 4.09
C TRP A 8 -2.03 9.03 5.48
N SER A 9 -0.74 9.13 5.86
CA SER A 9 -0.37 9.00 7.26
C SER A 9 -0.99 10.14 8.08
N PRO A 10 -1.27 9.95 9.38
CA PRO A 10 -1.93 10.97 10.20
C PRO A 10 -1.14 12.28 10.30
N ASP A 11 0.19 12.20 10.25
CA ASP A 11 1.09 13.35 10.23
C ASP A 11 1.25 14.00 8.84
N GLY A 12 0.61 13.44 7.81
CA GLY A 12 0.71 13.90 6.42
C GLY A 12 2.08 13.68 5.76
N SER A 13 3.05 13.03 6.42
CA SER A 13 4.41 12.90 5.90
C SER A 13 4.57 11.79 4.85
N LYS A 14 3.64 10.83 4.82
CA LYS A 14 3.68 9.64 3.96
C LYS A 14 2.34 9.39 3.30
N MET A 15 2.40 8.73 2.15
CA MET A 15 1.23 8.20 1.46
C MET A 15 1.42 6.72 1.16
N ALA A 16 0.47 5.90 1.59
CA ALA A 16 0.37 4.50 1.18
C ALA A 16 -0.58 4.38 -0.02
N TYR A 17 -0.28 3.51 -0.98
CA TYR A 17 -1.13 3.29 -2.15
C TYR A 17 -0.83 1.93 -2.81
N VAL A 18 -1.76 1.47 -3.63
CA VAL A 18 -1.58 0.27 -4.47
C VAL A 18 -1.09 0.71 -5.84
N SER A 19 0.00 0.10 -6.33
CA SER A 19 0.53 0.30 -7.68
C SER A 19 0.46 -0.98 -8.49
N PHE A 20 0.11 -0.84 -9.78
CA PHE A 20 0.11 -1.91 -10.77
C PHE A 20 1.29 -1.80 -11.76
N GLU A 21 2.29 -0.96 -11.50
CA GLU A 21 3.49 -0.74 -12.35
C GLU A 21 4.26 -2.04 -12.68
N LYS A 22 4.03 -3.12 -11.92
CA LYS A 22 4.65 -4.44 -12.13
C LYS A 22 3.65 -5.49 -12.60
N LYS A 23 2.52 -5.08 -13.19
CA LYS A 23 1.41 -5.94 -13.66
C LYS A 23 0.79 -6.82 -12.56
N LYS A 24 0.98 -6.45 -11.29
CA LYS A 24 0.37 -7.04 -10.09
C LYS A 24 0.21 -5.97 -9.02
N PRO A 25 -0.76 -6.10 -8.10
CA PRO A 25 -0.95 -5.12 -7.03
C PRO A 25 0.20 -5.20 -6.02
N ILE A 26 0.89 -4.08 -5.82
CA ILE A 26 1.94 -3.91 -4.82
C ILE A 26 1.58 -2.71 -3.95
N ILE A 27 1.66 -2.85 -2.63
CA ILE A 27 1.47 -1.74 -1.71
C ILE A 27 2.82 -1.05 -1.49
N TYR A 28 2.85 0.24 -1.79
CA TYR A 28 3.97 1.13 -1.50
C TYR A 28 3.63 2.10 -0.38
N VAL A 29 4.65 2.51 0.36
CA VAL A 29 4.63 3.70 1.23
C VAL A 29 5.65 4.67 0.68
N GLN A 30 5.20 5.87 0.31
CA GLN A 30 6.05 6.93 -0.22
C GLN A 30 6.19 8.07 0.80
N SER A 31 7.42 8.51 1.04
CA SER A 31 7.72 9.76 1.74
C SER A 31 7.42 10.94 0.81
N LEU A 32 6.67 11.94 1.28
CA LEU A 32 6.40 13.12 0.46
C LEU A 32 7.59 14.07 0.35
N SER A 33 8.38 14.19 1.42
CA SER A 33 9.47 15.16 1.47
C SER A 33 10.65 14.74 0.58
N THR A 34 10.87 13.44 0.46
CA THR A 34 12.01 12.88 -0.30
C THR A 34 11.60 12.20 -1.60
N GLY A 35 10.32 11.88 -1.77
CA GLY A 35 9.85 11.05 -2.88
C GLY A 35 10.23 9.57 -2.77
N GLU A 36 10.95 9.17 -1.72
CA GLU A 36 11.39 7.79 -1.53
C GLU A 36 10.20 6.84 -1.40
N ARG A 37 10.19 5.75 -2.17
CA ARG A 37 9.17 4.70 -2.14
C ARG A 37 9.73 3.44 -1.48
N LYS A 38 8.98 2.88 -0.53
CA LYS A 38 9.26 1.57 0.08
C LYS A 38 8.15 0.58 -0.26
N VAL A 39 8.53 -0.64 -0.62
CA VAL A 39 7.57 -1.75 -0.78
C VAL A 39 7.16 -2.22 0.61
N LEU A 40 5.87 -2.20 0.90
CA LEU A 40 5.33 -2.72 2.16
C LEU A 40 4.79 -4.15 1.99
N ALA A 41 4.05 -4.41 0.91
CA ALA A 41 3.48 -5.71 0.64
C ALA A 41 3.55 -6.04 -0.86
N ASN A 42 4.08 -7.22 -1.17
CA ASN A 42 4.29 -7.72 -2.53
C ASN A 42 4.10 -9.24 -2.58
N TYR A 43 2.99 -9.71 -2.03
CA TYR A 43 2.67 -11.12 -1.96
C TYR A 43 1.92 -11.58 -3.21
N LYS A 44 1.89 -12.89 -3.46
CA LYS A 44 1.05 -13.47 -4.50
C LYS A 44 -0.42 -13.23 -4.16
N GLY A 45 -1.23 -12.93 -5.17
CA GLY A 45 -2.64 -12.59 -4.99
C GLY A 45 -2.86 -11.07 -4.86
N ASN A 46 -3.95 -10.68 -4.20
CA ASN A 46 -4.29 -9.29 -3.98
C ASN A 46 -3.51 -8.69 -2.80
N ASN A 47 -3.08 -7.44 -2.96
CA ASN A 47 -2.48 -6.59 -1.92
C ASN A 47 -3.20 -5.23 -2.01
N SER A 48 -4.09 -4.91 -1.07
CA SER A 48 -5.00 -3.77 -1.24
C SER A 48 -5.37 -3.06 0.07
N ALA A 49 -6.18 -1.99 -0.09
CA ALA A 49 -6.86 -1.25 0.97
C ALA A 49 -5.96 -0.84 2.16
N PRO A 50 -4.90 -0.03 1.91
CA PRO A 50 -4.07 0.48 3.00
C PRO A 50 -4.87 1.44 3.89
N ALA A 51 -4.71 1.34 5.21
CA ALA A 51 -5.26 2.29 6.17
C ALA A 51 -4.31 2.49 7.35
N TRP A 52 -3.98 3.74 7.64
CA TRP A 52 -3.10 4.07 8.77
C TRP A 52 -3.87 4.02 10.08
N SER A 53 -3.20 3.50 11.11
CA SER A 53 -3.61 3.70 12.51
C SER A 53 -3.62 5.20 12.85
N PRO A 54 -4.49 5.68 13.74
CA PRO A 54 -4.55 7.10 14.12
C PRO A 54 -3.25 7.66 14.69
N ASP A 55 -2.45 6.82 15.36
CA ASP A 55 -1.14 7.18 15.90
C ASP A 55 0.00 7.10 14.85
N GLY A 56 -0.30 6.63 13.63
CA GLY A 56 0.66 6.50 12.53
C GLY A 56 1.67 5.37 12.68
N SER A 57 1.60 4.57 13.75
CA SER A 57 2.59 3.53 14.07
C SER A 57 2.43 2.27 13.24
N LYS A 58 1.22 2.02 12.73
CA LYS A 58 0.83 0.82 11.97
C LYS A 58 0.05 1.17 10.70
N LEU A 59 0.15 0.29 9.72
CA LEU A 59 -0.70 0.27 8.52
C LEU A 59 -1.43 -1.08 8.43
N ALA A 60 -2.76 -1.04 8.38
CA ALA A 60 -3.59 -2.20 8.05
C ALA A 60 -3.67 -2.37 6.52
N VAL A 61 -3.68 -3.63 6.07
CA VAL A 61 -3.75 -4.00 4.65
C VAL A 61 -4.59 -5.27 4.46
N VAL A 62 -5.19 -5.44 3.29
CA VAL A 62 -5.90 -6.67 2.90
C VAL A 62 -5.03 -7.48 1.96
N LEU A 63 -4.74 -8.72 2.34
CA LEU A 63 -3.94 -9.67 1.57
C LEU A 63 -4.74 -10.94 1.32
N THR A 64 -4.58 -11.54 0.14
CA THR A 64 -5.04 -12.91 -0.11
C THR A 64 -3.83 -13.84 -0.12
N TYR A 65 -3.71 -14.70 0.89
CA TYR A 65 -2.69 -15.74 0.93
C TYR A 65 -3.32 -17.07 0.52
N GLY A 66 -2.91 -17.60 -0.64
CA GLY A 66 -3.43 -18.87 -1.16
C GLY A 66 -4.38 -18.67 -2.34
N ALA A 67 -4.19 -19.49 -3.36
CA ALA A 67 -5.03 -19.49 -4.55
C ALA A 67 -6.48 -19.81 -4.15
N ASN A 68 -7.38 -18.85 -4.43
CA ASN A 68 -8.80 -18.96 -4.76
C ASN A 68 -9.51 -17.69 -4.27
N SER A 69 -9.24 -16.58 -4.94
CA SER A 69 -10.22 -15.50 -5.03
C SER A 69 -11.05 -15.81 -6.26
N GLN A 70 -12.36 -16.04 -6.09
CA GLN A 70 -13.30 -16.15 -7.21
C GLN A 70 -13.29 -14.86 -8.02
#